data_AF-A0A0U2UEQ5-F1
#
_entry.id   AF-A0A0U2UEQ5-F1
#
_cell.length_a   1.000
_cell.length_b   1.000
_cell.length_c   1.000
_cell.angle_alpha   90.00
_cell.angle_beta   90.00
_cell.angle_gamma   90.00
#
_symmetry.space_group_name_H-M   'P 1'
#
loop_
_entity.id
_entity.type
_entity.pdbx_description
1 polymer ?
#
loop_
_entity_poly.entity_id
_entity_poly.type
_entity_poly.pdbx_seq_one_letter_code
_entity_poly.pdbx_strand_id
1 'polypeptide(L)'
;MKLETRAVAAEKLIQVLKSQIEAAKGQASSSANMPSAELKSLQSENASLKEDISLWIKKLNDAERKNGKTVFTSNDVVSPKMSENEVTAPTKCSESTTPAPKGDQDKKAEKKPKKEKAGGGAAGKPAEPEAPIDVGRLDLRVGHIRTAKKHPDADSLYVEEVDVGEEKPRTVISGLVKFIPEPEMQDRMAVLLCNLKPSKMRGIMSEAMVMCASTPDKVEILSAPEGSKPGDPVEVEGYTRNPDAQLNPKKKIFEACAPDLRVNSNKEACYKGVRWTVNGKPVTSQTLTDVNVK
;
A
#
# COMPACT_ATOMS: atom_id res chain seq x y z
N MET A 1 -35.15 15.42 52.73
CA MET A 1 -35.89 15.45 51.45
C MET A 1 -35.02 15.53 50.18
N LYS A 2 -34.25 16.60 49.88
CA LYS A 2 -33.45 16.70 48.63
C LYS A 2 -32.20 15.78 48.55
N LEU A 3 -31.62 15.41 49.69
CA LEU A 3 -30.46 14.51 49.78
C LEU A 3 -30.88 13.04 49.66
N GLU A 4 -32.00 12.66 50.29
CA GLU A 4 -32.55 11.30 50.19
C GLU A 4 -33.02 10.97 48.77
N THR A 5 -33.64 11.93 48.08
CA THR A 5 -34.02 11.75 46.66
C THR A 5 -32.81 11.58 45.74
N ARG A 6 -31.69 12.24 46.04
CA ARG A 6 -30.43 12.05 45.31
C ARG A 6 -29.78 10.70 45.61
N ALA A 7 -29.87 10.23 46.86
CA ALA A 7 -29.38 8.91 47.24
C ALA A 7 -30.16 7.79 46.53
N VAL A 8 -31.50 7.88 46.51
CA VAL A 8 -32.37 6.91 45.81
C VAL A 8 -32.13 6.93 44.29
N ALA A 9 -31.89 8.11 43.71
CA ALA A 9 -31.53 8.20 42.29
C ALA A 9 -30.17 7.55 41.99
N ALA A 10 -29.18 7.72 42.87
CA ALA A 10 -27.87 7.08 42.73
C ALA A 10 -27.95 5.56 42.87
N GLU A 11 -28.72 5.03 43.82
CA GLU A 11 -28.94 3.59 43.98
C GLU A 11 -29.62 2.98 42.75
N LYS A 12 -30.63 3.66 42.19
CA LYS A 12 -31.29 3.23 40.96
C LYS A 12 -30.34 3.21 39.76
N LEU A 13 -29.44 4.20 39.66
CA LEU A 13 -28.41 4.25 38.62
C LEU A 13 -27.40 3.10 38.77
N ILE A 14 -26.97 2.81 40.00
CA ILE A 14 -26.06 1.69 40.31
C ILE A 14 -26.71 0.36 39.92
N GLN A 15 -28.01 0.19 40.18
CA GLN A 15 -28.72 -1.03 39.80
C GLN A 15 -28.82 -1.21 38.29
N VAL A 16 -29.08 -0.13 37.53
CA VAL A 16 -29.07 -0.16 36.07
C VAL A 16 -27.68 -0.51 35.53
N LEU A 17 -26.62 0.13 36.04
CA LEU A 17 -25.24 -0.15 35.63
C LEU A 17 -24.82 -1.59 35.93
N LYS A 18 -25.23 -2.14 37.08
CA LYS A 18 -25.01 -3.56 37.40
C LYS A 18 -25.68 -4.48 36.39
N SER A 19 -26.94 -4.22 36.03
CA SER A 19 -27.65 -5.01 35.02
C SER A 19 -27.01 -4.92 33.63
N GLN A 20 -26.49 -3.74 33.24
CA GLN A 20 -25.78 -3.55 31.98
C GLN A 20 -24.43 -4.29 31.94
N ILE A 21 -23.68 -4.29 33.05
CA ILE A 21 -22.43 -5.06 33.17
C ILE A 21 -22.70 -6.56 33.09
N GLU A 22 -23.79 -7.03 33.68
CA GLU A 22 -24.20 -8.44 33.63
C GLU A 22 -24.63 -8.86 32.22
N ALA A 23 -25.41 -8.02 31.52
CA ALA A 23 -25.76 -8.22 30.12
C ALA A 23 -24.52 -8.21 29.20
N ALA A 24 -23.57 -7.29 29.42
CA ALA A 24 -22.31 -7.22 28.67
C ALA A 24 -21.41 -8.44 28.94
N LYS A 25 -21.37 -8.94 30.18
CA LYS A 25 -20.70 -10.21 30.51
C LYS A 25 -21.38 -11.40 29.86
N GLY A 26 -22.72 -11.44 29.79
CA GLY A 26 -23.48 -12.44 29.05
C GLY A 26 -23.13 -12.44 27.56
N GLN A 27 -23.04 -11.27 26.94
CA GLN A 27 -22.63 -11.10 25.53
C GLN A 27 -21.17 -11.50 25.28
N ALA A 28 -20.26 -11.18 26.20
CA ALA A 28 -18.87 -11.62 26.13
C ALA A 28 -18.73 -13.14 26.30
N SER A 29 -19.60 -13.77 27.11
CA SER A 29 -19.65 -15.23 27.28
C SER A 29 -20.13 -15.94 26.00
N SER A 30 -21.04 -15.33 25.24
CA SER A 30 -21.46 -15.84 23.92
C SER A 30 -20.42 -15.61 22.82
N SER A 31 -19.54 -14.62 22.94
CA SER A 31 -18.43 -14.40 21.99
C SER A 31 -17.24 -15.32 22.22
N ALA A 32 -17.13 -15.97 23.39
CA ALA A 32 -16.07 -16.92 23.73
C ALA A 32 -16.41 -18.38 23.39
N ASN A 33 -17.59 -18.64 22.81
CA ASN A 33 -18.04 -19.99 22.47
C ASN A 33 -18.44 -20.07 20.98
N MET A 34 -17.43 -20.01 20.10
CA MET A 34 -17.56 -20.58 18.75
C MET A 34 -18.11 -22.00 18.91
N PRO A 35 -19.21 -22.40 18.23
CA PRO A 35 -19.78 -23.72 18.40
C PRO A 35 -18.66 -24.74 18.13
N SER A 36 -18.36 -25.58 19.13
CA SER A 36 -17.24 -26.54 19.09
C SER A 36 -17.22 -27.39 17.81
N ALA A 37 -18.37 -27.56 17.14
CA ALA A 37 -18.50 -28.20 15.84
C ALA A 37 -17.84 -27.41 14.69
N GLU A 38 -18.01 -26.09 14.64
CA GLU A 38 -17.45 -25.23 13.60
C GLU A 38 -15.93 -25.06 13.77
N LEU A 39 -15.46 -24.99 15.01
CA LEU A 39 -14.02 -24.98 15.33
C LEU A 39 -13.35 -26.31 14.92
N LYS A 40 -14.01 -27.45 15.17
CA LYS A 40 -13.54 -28.76 14.70
C LYS A 40 -13.59 -28.88 13.16
N SER A 41 -14.63 -28.35 12.52
CA SER A 41 -14.75 -28.32 11.07
C SER A 41 -13.61 -27.50 10.45
N LEU A 42 -13.37 -26.28 10.94
CA LEU A 42 -12.28 -25.42 10.49
C LEU A 42 -10.90 -26.02 10.76
N GLN A 43 -10.71 -26.74 11.86
CA GLN A 43 -9.46 -27.45 12.12
C GLN A 43 -9.24 -28.61 11.14
N SER A 44 -10.29 -29.36 10.81
CA SER A 44 -10.24 -30.41 9.79
C SER A 44 -9.97 -29.86 8.39
N GLU A 45 -10.60 -28.74 8.03
CA GLU A 45 -10.40 -28.08 6.75
C GLU A 45 -8.97 -27.51 6.64
N ASN A 46 -8.48 -26.85 7.68
CA ASN A 46 -7.09 -26.38 7.73
C ASN A 46 -6.07 -27.54 7.67
N ALA A 47 -6.40 -28.72 8.20
CA ALA A 47 -5.56 -29.90 8.06
C ALA A 47 -5.54 -30.42 6.62
N SER A 48 -6.70 -30.53 5.98
CA SER A 48 -6.82 -30.93 4.56
C SER A 48 -6.07 -29.96 3.64
N LEU A 49 -6.22 -28.65 3.86
CA LEU A 49 -5.54 -27.62 3.06
C LEU A 49 -4.02 -27.70 3.21
N LYS A 50 -3.50 -28.05 4.40
CA LYS A 50 -2.06 -28.26 4.61
C LYS A 50 -1.55 -29.49 3.86
N GLU A 51 -2.33 -30.56 3.82
CA GLU A 51 -2.00 -31.76 3.03
C GLU A 51 -1.99 -31.45 1.53
N ASP A 52 -2.99 -30.69 1.05
CA ASP A 52 -3.05 -30.24 -0.34
C ASP A 52 -1.85 -29.35 -0.70
N ILE A 53 -1.51 -28.38 0.15
CA ILE A 53 -0.31 -27.54 -0.04
C ILE A 53 0.95 -28.40 -0.13
N SER A 54 1.11 -29.38 0.77
CA SER A 54 2.25 -30.31 0.74
C SER A 54 2.31 -31.13 -0.55
N LEU A 55 1.15 -31.59 -1.02
CA LEU A 55 1.03 -32.32 -2.28
C LEU A 55 1.39 -31.44 -3.48
N TRP A 56 0.92 -30.19 -3.51
CA TRP A 56 1.21 -29.23 -4.57
C TRP A 56 2.68 -28.83 -4.59
N ILE A 57 3.30 -28.63 -3.42
CA ILE A 57 4.75 -28.41 -3.30
C ILE A 57 5.52 -29.60 -3.87
N LYS A 58 5.11 -30.83 -3.56
CA LYS A 58 5.76 -32.04 -4.09
C LYS A 58 5.62 -32.14 -5.61
N LYS A 59 4.41 -31.91 -6.15
CA LYS A 59 4.15 -31.89 -7.60
C LYS A 59 4.96 -30.80 -8.31
N LEU A 60 5.07 -29.63 -7.70
CA LEU A 60 5.87 -28.52 -8.22
C LEU A 60 7.34 -28.91 -8.26
N ASN A 61 7.89 -29.44 -7.16
CA ASN A 61 9.28 -29.90 -7.11
C ASN A 61 9.58 -31.02 -8.12
N ASP A 62 8.63 -31.93 -8.33
CA ASP A 62 8.78 -33.00 -9.32
C ASP A 62 8.72 -32.46 -10.77
N ALA A 63 7.89 -31.45 -11.04
CA ALA A 63 7.85 -30.75 -12.31
C ALA A 63 9.13 -29.94 -12.56
N GLU A 64 9.66 -29.27 -11.53
CA GLU A 64 10.91 -28.51 -11.59
C GLU A 64 12.13 -29.41 -11.81
N ARG A 65 12.16 -30.61 -11.19
CA ARG A 65 13.17 -31.65 -11.47
C ARG A 65 13.12 -32.15 -12.91
N LYS A 66 11.92 -32.34 -13.48
CA LYS A 66 11.76 -32.72 -14.89
C LYS A 66 12.24 -31.64 -15.86
N ASN A 67 12.19 -30.38 -15.44
CA ASN A 67 12.68 -29.23 -16.21
C ASN A 67 14.16 -28.86 -15.90
N GLY A 68 14.89 -29.69 -15.15
CA GLY A 68 16.34 -29.53 -14.95
C GLY A 68 16.76 -28.36 -14.04
N LYS A 69 15.86 -27.81 -13.22
CA LYS A 69 16.20 -26.81 -12.19
C LYS A 69 16.47 -27.48 -10.84
N THR A 70 17.52 -27.03 -10.14
CA THR A 70 17.86 -27.47 -8.78
C THR A 70 17.02 -26.71 -7.74
N VAL A 71 16.23 -27.45 -6.95
CA VAL A 71 15.37 -26.87 -5.91
C VAL A 71 16.15 -26.75 -4.59
N PHE A 72 16.23 -25.54 -4.05
CA PHE A 72 16.65 -25.27 -2.67
C PHE A 72 15.45 -25.38 -1.73
N THR A 73 15.50 -26.30 -0.76
CA THR A 73 14.55 -26.32 0.36
C THR A 73 15.13 -25.54 1.52
N SER A 74 14.67 -24.31 1.74
CA SER A 74 14.99 -23.52 2.92
C SER A 74 13.88 -23.69 3.95
N ASN A 75 14.07 -24.60 4.91
CA ASN A 75 13.38 -24.55 6.19
C ASN A 75 14.21 -25.35 7.22
N ASP A 76 15.21 -24.69 7.79
CA ASP A 76 15.69 -24.96 9.14
C ASP A 76 16.48 -23.74 9.63
N VAL A 77 15.85 -22.92 10.47
CA VAL A 77 16.54 -21.98 11.36
C VAL A 77 16.26 -22.45 12.78
N VAL A 78 17.20 -23.22 13.34
CA VAL A 78 17.48 -23.26 14.77
C VAL A 78 19.01 -23.20 14.95
N SER A 79 19.50 -22.17 15.63
CA SER A 79 20.90 -21.91 16.00
C SER A 79 21.37 -22.79 17.19
N PRO A 80 22.58 -22.61 17.76
CA PRO A 80 23.94 -22.88 17.27
C PRO A 80 24.75 -23.79 18.24
N LYS A 81 25.73 -24.60 17.77
CA LYS A 81 26.84 -25.07 18.65
C LYS A 81 28.07 -25.69 17.94
N MET A 82 29.21 -25.07 18.23
CA MET A 82 30.62 -25.48 18.40
C MET A 82 31.19 -26.86 17.98
N SER A 83 32.49 -26.77 17.61
CA SER A 83 33.61 -27.75 17.74
C SER A 83 33.64 -28.91 16.73
N GLU A 84 34.76 -29.45 16.24
CA GLU A 84 36.21 -29.20 16.33
C GLU A 84 36.86 -30.12 15.26
N ASN A 85 38.03 -29.74 14.73
CA ASN A 85 39.16 -30.59 14.25
C ASN A 85 38.91 -31.70 13.19
N GLU A 86 39.83 -32.08 12.29
CA GLU A 86 41.25 -31.83 12.09
C GLU A 86 41.67 -32.34 10.68
N VAL A 87 42.58 -31.63 10.01
CA VAL A 87 43.83 -32.12 9.36
C VAL A 87 43.69 -33.09 8.18
N THR A 88 44.10 -32.72 6.95
CA THR A 88 45.51 -32.82 6.51
C THR A 88 45.76 -32.09 5.18
N ALA A 89 46.84 -31.30 5.13
CA ALA A 89 47.52 -30.75 3.94
C ALA A 89 48.48 -31.82 3.32
N PRO A 90 49.40 -31.55 2.35
CA PRO A 90 49.73 -30.32 1.59
C PRO A 90 49.88 -30.59 0.05
N THR A 91 50.18 -29.64 -0.86
CA THR A 91 51.55 -29.14 -1.15
C THR A 91 51.55 -28.12 -2.31
N LYS A 92 52.04 -26.90 -2.02
CA LYS A 92 52.88 -25.92 -2.78
C LYS A 92 52.59 -25.57 -4.26
N CYS A 93 52.94 -24.41 -4.82
CA CYS A 93 53.53 -23.10 -4.43
C CYS A 93 53.36 -22.22 -5.70
N SER A 94 53.07 -20.92 -5.59
CA SER A 94 54.06 -19.82 -5.68
C SER A 94 53.28 -18.52 -5.47
N GLU A 95 53.48 -17.76 -4.39
CA GLU A 95 54.37 -16.57 -4.32
C GLU A 95 54.11 -15.59 -5.49
N SER A 96 53.73 -14.32 -5.27
CA SER A 96 54.40 -13.35 -4.38
C SER A 96 53.59 -12.06 -4.14
N THR A 97 53.41 -11.74 -2.84
CA THR A 97 53.59 -10.45 -2.11
C THR A 97 53.05 -9.09 -2.63
N THR A 98 52.01 -8.59 -1.94
CA THR A 98 51.87 -7.37 -1.07
C THR A 98 53.14 -6.50 -0.80
N PRO A 99 53.08 -5.25 -0.22
CA PRO A 99 52.00 -4.60 0.56
C PRO A 99 51.77 -3.06 0.42
N ALA A 100 50.71 -2.59 1.10
CA ALA A 100 50.34 -1.20 1.50
C ALA A 100 51.46 -0.44 2.29
N PRO A 101 51.39 0.86 2.75
CA PRO A 101 50.22 1.62 3.27
C PRO A 101 50.22 3.21 3.26
N LYS A 102 49.10 3.81 3.76
CA LYS A 102 48.90 5.08 4.56
C LYS A 102 49.35 6.50 4.11
N GLY A 103 48.52 7.50 4.45
CA GLY A 103 48.85 8.92 4.75
C GLY A 103 48.01 9.94 3.94
N ASP A 104 47.01 10.66 4.49
CA ASP A 104 47.02 11.93 5.27
C ASP A 104 47.31 13.23 4.46
N GLN A 105 46.44 14.24 4.64
CA GLN A 105 46.59 15.71 4.46
C GLN A 105 46.16 16.43 3.16
N ASP A 106 45.03 17.13 3.30
CA ASP A 106 44.91 18.61 3.43
C ASP A 106 44.93 19.54 2.18
N LYS A 107 44.04 20.55 2.28
CA LYS A 107 44.04 21.90 1.66
C LYS A 107 43.56 22.17 0.21
N LYS A 108 42.40 22.86 0.20
CA LYS A 108 42.21 24.29 -0.11
C LYS A 108 41.64 24.67 -1.49
N ALA A 109 40.39 25.14 -1.38
CA ALA A 109 39.71 26.23 -2.09
C ALA A 109 40.46 27.03 -3.17
N GLU A 110 39.78 27.24 -4.30
CA GLU A 110 39.79 28.53 -5.01
C GLU A 110 38.50 28.81 -5.80
N LYS A 111 38.13 30.09 -5.80
CA LYS A 111 36.88 30.70 -6.28
C LYS A 111 37.08 31.29 -7.70
N LYS A 112 36.07 31.08 -8.57
CA LYS A 112 35.45 32.00 -9.57
C LYS A 112 36.34 32.69 -10.64
N PRO A 113 35.84 32.87 -11.89
CA PRO A 113 34.81 33.87 -12.12
C PRO A 113 33.71 33.55 -13.15
N LYS A 114 32.64 34.33 -12.97
CA LYS A 114 31.42 34.50 -13.76
C LYS A 114 31.74 35.16 -15.11
N LYS A 115 31.16 34.71 -16.21
CA LYS A 115 30.95 35.53 -17.42
C LYS A 115 29.51 35.35 -17.93
N GLU A 116 28.84 36.48 -18.11
CA GLU A 116 27.44 36.60 -18.51
C GLU A 116 27.22 36.43 -20.03
N LYS A 117 26.07 35.84 -20.34
CA LYS A 117 25.14 36.04 -21.47
C LYS A 117 25.67 36.09 -22.92
N ALA A 118 25.23 35.09 -23.68
CA ALA A 118 24.46 35.22 -24.93
C ALA A 118 23.49 34.02 -24.95
N GLY A 119 22.17 34.17 -25.09
CA GLY A 119 21.51 34.81 -26.21
C GLY A 119 21.29 33.77 -27.31
N GLY A 120 20.43 32.78 -27.05
CA GLY A 120 20.07 31.74 -28.01
C GLY A 120 18.61 31.34 -27.79
N GLY A 121 17.73 31.88 -28.64
CA GLY A 121 16.29 31.69 -28.56
C GLY A 121 15.91 30.21 -28.62
N ALA A 122 15.26 29.73 -27.57
CA ALA A 122 14.49 28.51 -27.65
C ALA A 122 13.28 28.81 -28.54
N ALA A 123 13.36 28.31 -29.77
CA ALA A 123 12.22 28.20 -30.67
C ALA A 123 11.06 27.59 -29.87
N GLY A 124 9.99 28.39 -29.70
CA GLY A 124 8.77 27.93 -29.07
C GLY A 124 8.25 26.74 -29.84
N LYS A 125 8.27 25.57 -29.20
CA LYS A 125 7.47 24.43 -29.65
C LYS A 125 6.02 24.94 -29.72
N PRO A 126 5.31 24.78 -30.85
CA PRO A 126 3.92 25.20 -30.97
C PRO A 126 3.15 24.59 -29.80
N ALA A 127 2.41 25.43 -29.07
CA ALA A 127 1.45 24.95 -28.09
C ALA A 127 0.43 24.11 -28.87
N GLU A 128 0.56 22.79 -28.77
CA GLU A 128 -0.53 21.88 -29.12
C GLU A 128 -1.79 22.38 -28.43
N PRO A 129 -2.95 22.36 -29.11
CA PRO A 129 -4.21 22.80 -28.53
C PRO A 129 -4.37 22.15 -27.16
N GLU A 130 -4.43 22.95 -26.10
CA GLU A 130 -4.52 22.42 -24.74
C GLU A 130 -5.79 21.60 -24.65
N ALA A 131 -5.61 20.28 -24.52
CA ALA A 131 -6.71 19.35 -24.30
C ALA A 131 -7.53 19.81 -23.08
N PRO A 132 -8.85 19.59 -23.08
CA PRO A 132 -9.71 19.92 -21.94
C PRO A 132 -9.13 19.34 -20.65
N ILE A 133 -9.21 20.11 -19.58
CA ILE A 133 -8.80 19.67 -18.25
C ILE A 133 -9.94 18.79 -17.72
N ASP A 134 -9.75 17.47 -17.85
CA ASP A 134 -10.68 16.47 -17.36
C ASP A 134 -9.97 15.22 -16.84
N VAL A 135 -10.76 14.24 -16.39
CA VAL A 135 -10.27 12.97 -15.83
C VAL A 135 -9.46 12.14 -16.84
N GLY A 136 -9.64 12.34 -18.15
CA GLY A 136 -8.90 11.62 -19.20
C GLY A 136 -7.40 11.86 -19.14
N ARG A 137 -6.97 13.01 -18.62
CA ARG A 137 -5.56 13.37 -18.42
C ARG A 137 -4.93 12.77 -17.17
N LEU A 138 -5.73 12.22 -16.26
CA LEU A 138 -5.25 11.55 -15.05
C LEU A 138 -4.94 10.08 -15.37
N ASP A 139 -3.75 9.60 -14.97
CA ASP A 139 -3.40 8.18 -15.12
C ASP A 139 -3.89 7.40 -13.91
N LEU A 140 -5.18 7.07 -13.92
CA LEU A 140 -5.80 6.22 -12.91
C LEU A 140 -5.67 4.75 -13.32
N ARG A 141 -5.11 3.94 -12.42
CA ARG A 141 -4.92 2.50 -12.61
C ARG A 141 -5.22 1.73 -11.34
N VAL A 142 -5.55 0.46 -11.50
CA VAL A 142 -5.60 -0.48 -10.38
C VAL A 142 -4.18 -0.84 -9.97
N GLY A 143 -3.92 -0.84 -8.67
CA GLY A 143 -2.67 -1.31 -8.07
C GLY A 143 -2.91 -2.35 -6.98
N HIS A 144 -1.94 -3.24 -6.81
CA HIS A 144 -1.89 -4.22 -5.73
C HIS A 144 -0.84 -3.82 -4.72
N ILE A 145 -1.28 -3.42 -3.52
CA ILE A 145 -0.43 -3.09 -2.39
C ILE A 145 0.13 -4.42 -1.86
N ARG A 146 1.37 -4.75 -2.23
CA ARG A 146 2.01 -6.01 -1.83
C ARG A 146 2.40 -5.98 -0.37
N THR A 147 2.99 -4.88 0.05
CA THR A 147 3.37 -4.67 1.45
C THR A 147 3.08 -3.24 1.86
N ALA A 148 2.69 -3.05 3.12
CA ALA A 148 2.59 -1.74 3.75
C ALA A 148 3.29 -1.80 5.11
N LYS A 149 4.19 -0.85 5.38
CA LYS A 149 4.90 -0.76 6.65
C LYS A 149 4.84 0.66 7.17
N LYS A 150 4.83 0.85 8.49
CA LYS A 150 4.91 2.20 9.04
C LYS A 150 6.20 2.89 8.60
N HIS A 151 6.10 4.16 8.27
CA HIS A 151 7.25 4.96 7.86
C HIS A 151 8.22 5.09 9.05
N PRO A 152 9.53 4.86 8.86
CA PRO A 152 10.51 4.86 9.96
C PRO A 152 10.57 6.20 10.71
N ASP A 153 10.46 7.31 9.98
CA ASP A 153 10.54 8.67 10.53
C ASP A 153 9.18 9.39 10.64
N ALA A 154 8.04 8.68 10.51
CA ALA A 154 6.71 9.32 10.56
C ALA A 154 5.57 8.37 10.99
N ASP A 155 5.02 8.63 12.18
CA ASP A 155 3.96 7.80 12.78
C ASP A 155 2.62 7.82 12.03
N SER A 156 2.38 8.83 11.20
CA SER A 156 1.13 8.99 10.46
C SER A 156 1.18 8.42 9.03
N LEU A 157 2.33 7.92 8.59
CA LEU A 157 2.55 7.52 7.20
C LEU A 157 2.84 6.02 7.09
N TYR A 158 2.30 5.39 6.06
CA TYR A 158 2.75 4.08 5.57
C TYR A 158 3.71 4.26 4.41
N VAL A 159 4.60 3.29 4.24
CA VAL A 159 5.43 3.06 3.05
C VAL A 159 4.93 1.77 2.43
N GLU A 160 4.44 1.88 1.21
CA GLU A 160 3.77 0.81 0.48
C GLU A 160 4.58 0.45 -0.77
N GLU A 161 4.72 -0.84 -1.02
CA GLU A 161 5.20 -1.35 -2.31
C GLU A 161 3.99 -1.75 -3.15
N VAL A 162 3.69 -0.98 -4.19
CA VAL A 162 2.48 -1.16 -4.98
C VAL A 162 2.80 -1.57 -6.41
N ASP A 163 2.28 -2.72 -6.81
CA ASP A 163 2.35 -3.20 -8.19
C ASP A 163 1.26 -2.54 -9.02
N VAL A 164 1.64 -1.84 -10.09
CA VAL A 164 0.74 -1.14 -11.02
C VAL A 164 0.83 -1.72 -12.43
N GLY A 165 1.25 -2.97 -12.57
CA GLY A 165 1.46 -3.63 -13.87
C GLY A 165 2.71 -3.13 -14.61
N GLU A 166 3.66 -2.55 -13.89
CA GLU A 166 4.97 -2.13 -14.40
C GLU A 166 6.04 -3.17 -14.04
N GLU A 167 7.23 -3.09 -14.65
CA GLU A 167 8.33 -4.03 -14.38
C GLU A 167 8.75 -4.02 -12.91
N LYS A 168 8.66 -2.85 -12.26
CA LYS A 168 9.00 -2.65 -10.85
C LYS A 168 7.80 -2.11 -10.09
N PRO A 169 7.52 -2.63 -8.88
CA PRO A 169 6.58 -1.99 -7.97
C PRO A 169 7.02 -0.55 -7.65
N ARG A 170 6.05 0.33 -7.49
CA ARG A 170 6.26 1.72 -7.09
C ARG A 170 6.26 1.85 -5.58
N THR A 171 7.06 2.78 -5.09
CA THR A 171 6.98 3.17 -3.67
C THR A 171 5.89 4.22 -3.51
N VAL A 172 4.92 3.97 -2.62
CA VAL A 172 3.82 4.88 -2.32
C VAL A 172 3.83 5.22 -0.84
N ILE A 173 3.63 6.50 -0.52
CA ILE A 173 3.58 6.98 0.86
C ILE A 173 2.18 7.50 1.11
N SER A 174 1.43 6.86 2.00
CA SER A 174 0.06 7.22 2.30
C SER A 174 -0.09 7.69 3.75
N GLY A 175 -1.00 8.64 3.98
CA GLY A 175 -1.34 9.15 5.31
C GLY A 175 -2.41 8.35 6.04
N LEU A 176 -2.41 7.02 5.89
CA LEU A 176 -3.55 6.18 6.27
C LEU A 176 -3.44 5.51 7.64
N VAL A 177 -2.32 5.67 8.37
CA VAL A 177 -2.06 4.97 9.65
C VAL A 177 -3.14 5.19 10.70
N LYS A 178 -3.76 6.38 10.73
CA LYS A 178 -4.83 6.71 11.68
C LYS A 178 -6.19 6.12 11.32
N PHE A 179 -6.37 5.72 10.07
CA PHE A 179 -7.67 5.36 9.51
C PHE A 179 -7.77 3.87 9.19
N ILE A 180 -6.68 3.27 8.74
CA ILE A 180 -6.65 1.89 8.27
C ILE A 180 -5.50 1.15 8.98
N PRO A 181 -5.81 0.04 9.68
CA PRO A 181 -4.80 -0.74 10.36
C PRO A 181 -3.91 -1.47 9.34
N GLU A 182 -2.64 -1.67 9.70
CA GLU A 182 -1.62 -2.26 8.82
C GLU A 182 -2.01 -3.63 8.19
N PRO A 183 -2.70 -4.55 8.90
CA PRO A 183 -3.15 -5.81 8.29
C PRO A 183 -4.17 -5.62 7.16
N GLU A 184 -4.98 -4.57 7.20
CA GLU A 184 -5.96 -4.26 6.14
C GLU A 184 -5.35 -3.54 4.94
N MET A 185 -4.07 -3.18 5.03
CA MET A 185 -3.29 -2.59 3.93
C MET A 185 -2.51 -3.65 3.14
N GLN A 186 -2.23 -4.81 3.73
CA GLN A 186 -1.50 -5.88 3.06
C GLN A 186 -2.36 -6.53 1.97
N ASP A 187 -1.71 -6.94 0.88
CA ASP A 187 -2.30 -7.68 -0.23
C ASP A 187 -3.64 -7.10 -0.72
N ARG A 188 -3.70 -5.76 -0.81
CA ARG A 188 -4.94 -5.03 -1.08
C ARG A 188 -4.94 -4.43 -2.47
N MET A 189 -6.05 -4.60 -3.18
CA MET A 189 -6.32 -3.90 -4.44
C MET A 189 -6.86 -2.49 -4.18
N ALA A 190 -6.26 -1.51 -4.83
CA ALA A 190 -6.63 -0.09 -4.71
C ALA A 190 -6.57 0.61 -6.06
N VAL A 191 -7.20 1.76 -6.17
CA VAL A 191 -7.00 2.67 -7.31
C VAL A 191 -5.89 3.66 -6.99
N LEU A 192 -4.96 3.83 -7.92
CA LEU A 192 -3.82 4.73 -7.82
C LEU A 192 -3.86 5.80 -8.91
N LEU A 193 -3.39 6.99 -8.56
CA LEU A 193 -3.01 8.03 -9.51
C LEU A 193 -1.50 7.99 -9.78
N CYS A 194 -1.13 7.62 -11.00
CA CYS A 194 0.23 7.20 -11.37
C CYS A 194 1.04 8.27 -12.13
N ASN A 195 0.43 9.36 -12.60
CA ASN A 195 1.15 10.38 -13.38
C ASN A 195 1.39 11.69 -12.62
N LEU A 196 1.25 11.72 -11.30
CA LEU A 196 1.72 12.85 -10.50
C LEU A 196 3.24 12.97 -10.57
N LYS A 197 3.76 14.19 -10.39
CA LYS A 197 5.19 14.39 -10.18
C LYS A 197 5.58 13.70 -8.85
N PRO A 198 6.54 12.76 -8.85
CA PRO A 198 6.99 12.13 -7.61
C PRO A 198 7.44 13.17 -6.59
N SER A 199 7.08 12.93 -5.33
CA SER A 199 7.32 13.86 -4.23
C SER A 199 7.96 13.15 -3.06
N LYS A 200 8.91 13.82 -2.40
CA LYS A 200 9.55 13.28 -1.21
C LYS A 200 8.70 13.58 0.01
N MET A 201 8.33 12.55 0.76
CA MET A 201 7.69 12.66 2.07
C MET A 201 8.63 12.05 3.09
N ARG A 202 9.14 12.89 4.00
CA ARG A 202 10.03 12.46 5.10
C ARG A 202 11.26 11.63 4.64
N GLY A 203 11.79 11.96 3.46
CA GLY A 203 13.03 11.37 2.93
C GLY A 203 12.81 10.29 1.87
N ILE A 204 11.63 9.64 1.85
CA ILE A 204 11.28 8.61 0.87
C ILE A 204 10.48 9.25 -0.28
N MET A 205 10.71 8.79 -1.52
CA MET A 205 10.01 9.28 -2.70
C MET A 205 8.70 8.50 -2.89
N SER A 206 7.56 9.21 -2.93
CA SER A 206 6.27 8.63 -3.34
C SER A 206 6.08 8.84 -4.84
N GLU A 207 5.80 7.75 -5.55
CA GLU A 207 5.71 7.69 -7.03
C GLU A 207 4.27 7.57 -7.54
N ALA A 208 3.31 7.41 -6.64
CA ALA A 208 1.88 7.43 -6.91
C ALA A 208 1.11 7.92 -5.68
N MET A 209 -0.21 7.99 -5.79
CA MET A 209 -1.13 8.35 -4.72
C MET A 209 -2.31 7.37 -4.69
N VAL A 210 -2.64 6.83 -3.51
CA VAL A 210 -3.82 5.96 -3.29
C VAL A 210 -5.08 6.81 -3.26
N MET A 211 -6.04 6.51 -4.14
CA MET A 211 -7.30 7.21 -4.22
C MET A 211 -8.25 6.75 -3.12
N CYS A 212 -8.73 7.69 -2.32
CA CYS A 212 -9.56 7.42 -1.15
C CYS A 212 -10.83 8.27 -1.14
N ALA A 213 -11.93 7.67 -0.71
CA ALA A 213 -13.11 8.41 -0.26
C ALA A 213 -12.81 9.00 1.13
N SER A 214 -13.04 10.31 1.32
CA SER A 214 -12.66 10.97 2.57
C SER A 214 -13.70 11.95 3.09
N THR A 215 -13.85 11.94 4.41
CA THR A 215 -14.54 12.95 5.24
C THR A 215 -13.54 13.50 6.25
N PRO A 216 -13.88 14.55 7.03
CA PRO A 216 -13.03 15.01 8.12
C PRO A 216 -12.69 13.91 9.15
N ASP A 217 -13.60 12.94 9.35
CA ASP A 217 -13.50 11.95 10.44
C ASP A 217 -13.12 10.54 9.97
N LYS A 218 -13.35 10.21 8.69
CA LYS A 218 -13.18 8.86 8.13
C LYS A 218 -12.59 8.89 6.72
N VAL A 219 -11.71 7.94 6.45
CA VAL A 219 -11.11 7.69 5.12
C VAL A 219 -11.26 6.22 4.74
N GLU A 220 -11.65 5.95 3.50
CA GLU A 220 -11.76 4.61 2.93
C GLU A 220 -11.02 4.55 1.60
N ILE A 221 -10.15 3.55 1.42
CA ILE A 221 -9.51 3.28 0.12
C ILE A 221 -10.59 2.83 -0.87
N LEU A 222 -10.54 3.37 -2.09
CA LEU A 222 -11.40 2.90 -3.17
C LEU A 222 -11.01 1.49 -3.62
N SER A 223 -11.99 0.58 -3.58
CA SER A 223 -11.85 -0.81 -3.98
C SER A 223 -12.04 -0.96 -5.48
N ALA A 224 -11.06 -1.58 -6.14
CA ALA A 224 -11.21 -2.06 -7.50
C ALA A 224 -12.19 -3.25 -7.54
N PRO A 225 -12.95 -3.44 -8.63
CA PRO A 225 -13.89 -4.55 -8.75
C PRO A 225 -13.17 -5.90 -8.75
N GLU A 226 -13.89 -6.94 -8.34
CA GLU A 226 -13.35 -8.30 -8.28
C GLU A 226 -12.91 -8.80 -9.67
N GLY A 227 -11.71 -9.39 -9.70
CA GLY A 227 -11.04 -9.86 -10.91
C GLY A 227 -10.18 -8.80 -11.62
N SER A 228 -10.09 -7.58 -11.09
CA SER A 228 -9.15 -6.56 -11.59
C SER A 228 -7.70 -7.03 -11.43
N LYS A 229 -6.83 -6.59 -12.33
CA LYS A 229 -5.39 -6.88 -12.30
C LYS A 229 -4.58 -5.60 -12.08
N PRO A 230 -3.38 -5.70 -11.48
CA PRO A 230 -2.45 -4.58 -11.44
C PRO A 230 -2.21 -3.99 -12.83
N GLY A 231 -2.39 -2.68 -12.95
CA GLY A 231 -2.23 -1.93 -14.20
C GLY A 231 -3.50 -1.76 -15.03
N ASP A 232 -4.62 -2.42 -14.67
CA ASP A 232 -5.89 -2.20 -15.37
C ASP A 232 -6.27 -0.71 -15.31
N PRO A 233 -6.64 -0.10 -16.44
CA PRO A 233 -7.01 1.31 -16.48
C PRO A 233 -8.37 1.54 -15.82
N VAL A 234 -8.49 2.64 -15.08
CA VAL A 234 -9.80 3.15 -14.68
C VAL A 234 -10.34 4.03 -15.79
N GLU A 235 -11.54 3.72 -16.25
CA GLU A 235 -12.23 4.41 -17.33
C GLU A 235 -13.44 5.17 -16.79
N VAL A 236 -13.77 6.28 -17.44
CA VAL A 236 -14.98 7.06 -17.15
C VAL A 236 -15.70 7.28 -18.47
N GLU A 237 -16.93 6.79 -18.57
CA GLU A 237 -17.71 6.86 -19.81
C GLU A 237 -17.87 8.32 -20.27
N GLY A 238 -17.73 8.57 -21.58
CA GLY A 238 -17.80 9.92 -22.16
C GLY A 238 -16.51 10.75 -22.03
N TYR A 239 -15.47 10.27 -21.34
CA TYR A 239 -14.15 10.91 -21.29
C TYR A 239 -13.11 10.04 -21.99
N THR A 240 -12.47 10.57 -23.03
CA THR A 240 -11.40 9.85 -23.72
C THR A 240 -10.15 9.80 -22.85
N ARG A 241 -9.65 8.58 -22.58
CA ARG A 241 -8.44 8.37 -21.79
C ARG A 241 -7.19 8.78 -22.59
N ASN A 242 -6.50 9.80 -22.13
CA ASN A 242 -5.28 10.37 -22.71
C ASN A 242 -4.33 10.92 -21.62
N PRO A 243 -3.85 10.06 -20.69
CA PRO A 243 -3.08 10.53 -19.55
C PRO A 243 -1.80 11.26 -19.96
N ASP A 244 -1.53 12.38 -19.31
CA ASP A 244 -0.24 13.06 -19.45
C ASP A 244 0.86 12.11 -18.95
N ALA A 245 2.04 12.08 -19.60
CA ALA A 245 3.18 11.28 -19.13
C ALA A 245 3.61 11.65 -17.70
N GLN A 246 3.51 12.93 -17.35
CA GLN A 246 3.64 13.44 -16.00
C GLN A 246 2.87 14.77 -15.89
N LEU A 247 1.99 14.87 -14.90
CA LEU A 247 1.23 16.08 -14.62
C LEU A 247 2.15 17.22 -14.20
N ASN A 248 1.96 18.39 -14.81
CA ASN A 248 2.68 19.60 -14.46
C ASN A 248 2.02 20.26 -13.23
N PRO A 249 2.70 20.37 -12.07
CA PRO A 249 2.11 20.96 -10.87
C PRO A 249 1.68 22.43 -11.05
N LYS A 250 2.25 23.15 -12.02
CA LYS A 250 1.85 24.54 -12.32
C LYS A 250 0.49 24.63 -12.99
N LYS A 251 0.07 23.58 -13.71
CA LYS A 251 -1.23 23.54 -14.40
C LYS A 251 -2.38 23.11 -13.48
N LYS A 252 -2.07 22.57 -12.30
CA LYS A 252 -3.05 22.19 -11.27
C LYS A 252 -4.21 21.32 -11.81
N ILE A 253 -3.90 20.38 -12.70
CA ILE A 253 -4.88 19.55 -13.42
C ILE A 253 -5.67 18.69 -12.43
N PHE A 254 -4.98 18.01 -11.51
CA PHE A 254 -5.63 17.19 -10.50
C PHE A 254 -6.54 18.04 -9.60
N GLU A 255 -6.07 19.20 -9.16
CA GLU A 255 -6.81 20.12 -8.29
C GLU A 255 -8.03 20.72 -9.00
N ALA A 256 -8.00 20.87 -10.32
CA ALA A 256 -9.15 21.26 -11.12
C ALA A 256 -10.19 20.12 -11.25
N CYS A 257 -9.76 18.87 -11.32
CA CYS A 257 -10.65 17.70 -11.39
C CYS A 257 -11.17 17.24 -10.02
N ALA A 258 -10.39 17.43 -8.95
CA ALA A 258 -10.66 16.90 -7.61
C ALA A 258 -12.03 17.29 -6.99
N PRO A 259 -12.58 18.50 -7.21
CA PRO A 259 -13.93 18.84 -6.72
C PRO A 259 -15.03 17.98 -7.34
N ASP A 260 -14.82 17.52 -8.57
CA ASP A 260 -15.77 16.70 -9.33
C ASP A 260 -15.58 15.20 -9.08
N LEU A 261 -14.50 14.81 -8.41
CA LEU A 261 -14.22 13.45 -7.97
C LEU A 261 -14.97 13.15 -6.68
N ARG A 262 -16.04 12.36 -6.77
CA ARG A 262 -16.94 12.08 -5.64
C ARG A 262 -17.42 10.64 -5.65
N VAL A 263 -17.79 10.15 -4.48
CA VAL A 263 -18.55 8.91 -4.34
C VAL A 263 -20.03 9.25 -4.37
N ASN A 264 -20.84 8.52 -5.14
CA ASN A 264 -22.29 8.72 -5.23
C ASN A 264 -23.05 8.01 -4.09
N SER A 265 -24.38 8.10 -4.08
CA SER A 265 -25.26 7.42 -3.12
C SER A 265 -25.18 5.89 -3.18
N ASN A 266 -24.72 5.33 -4.31
CA ASN A 266 -24.55 3.88 -4.51
C ASN A 266 -23.16 3.39 -4.11
N LYS A 267 -22.35 4.24 -3.44
CA LYS A 267 -20.95 3.97 -3.05
C LYS A 267 -19.98 3.84 -4.22
N GLU A 268 -20.36 4.25 -5.43
CA GLU A 268 -19.50 4.19 -6.61
C GLU A 268 -18.70 5.48 -6.76
N ALA A 269 -17.40 5.36 -7.05
CA ALA A 269 -16.57 6.50 -7.39
C ALA A 269 -16.99 7.07 -8.75
N CYS A 270 -17.11 8.38 -8.85
CA CYS A 270 -17.61 9.09 -10.02
C CYS A 270 -16.78 10.36 -10.30
N TYR A 271 -16.73 10.77 -11.56
CA TYR A 271 -16.30 12.09 -11.99
C TYR A 271 -17.46 12.79 -12.69
N LYS A 272 -17.86 13.97 -12.21
CA LYS A 272 -19.03 14.73 -12.72
C LYS A 272 -20.31 13.89 -12.84
N GLY A 273 -20.51 12.96 -11.89
CA GLY A 273 -21.67 12.06 -11.85
C GLY A 273 -21.55 10.80 -12.72
N VAL A 274 -20.51 10.68 -13.54
CA VAL A 274 -20.23 9.46 -14.32
C VAL A 274 -19.32 8.53 -13.53
N ARG A 275 -19.75 7.28 -13.37
CA ARG A 275 -19.02 6.28 -12.57
C ARG A 275 -17.68 5.89 -13.19
N TRP A 276 -16.74 5.57 -12.32
CA TRP A 276 -15.48 4.95 -12.64
C TRP A 276 -15.68 3.46 -12.84
N THR A 277 -15.14 2.92 -13.93
CA THR A 277 -15.23 1.49 -14.23
C THR A 277 -13.86 0.90 -14.51
N VAL A 278 -13.69 -0.36 -14.12
CA VAL A 278 -12.57 -1.20 -14.51
C VAL A 278 -13.17 -2.47 -15.11
N ASN A 279 -12.82 -2.79 -16.36
CA ASN A 279 -13.38 -3.93 -17.09
C ASN A 279 -14.93 -3.94 -17.07
N GLY A 280 -15.55 -2.75 -17.18
CA GLY A 280 -17.01 -2.56 -17.17
C GLY A 280 -17.69 -2.66 -15.80
N LYS A 281 -16.95 -2.93 -14.71
CA LYS A 281 -17.48 -3.01 -13.34
C LYS A 281 -17.13 -1.75 -12.53
N PRO A 282 -17.97 -1.31 -11.58
CA PRO A 282 -17.76 -0.06 -10.86
C PRO A 282 -16.61 -0.15 -9.84
N VAL A 283 -15.87 0.95 -9.68
CA VAL A 283 -14.99 1.19 -8.53
C VAL A 283 -15.83 1.69 -7.37
N THR A 284 -15.64 1.13 -6.17
CA THR A 284 -16.53 1.39 -5.03
C THR A 284 -15.78 1.77 -3.77
N SER A 285 -16.46 2.50 -2.88
CA SER A 285 -16.07 2.67 -1.47
C SER A 285 -16.80 1.63 -0.60
N GLN A 286 -16.40 1.49 0.66
CA GLN A 286 -16.97 0.47 1.54
C GLN A 286 -18.32 0.92 2.11
N THR A 287 -18.33 2.11 2.72
CA THR A 287 -19.51 2.64 3.40
C THR A 287 -19.76 4.12 3.15
N LEU A 288 -18.74 4.90 2.77
CA LEU A 288 -18.92 6.33 2.53
C LEU A 288 -19.74 6.61 1.27
N THR A 289 -20.68 7.54 1.33
CA THR A 289 -21.47 8.01 0.17
C THR A 289 -21.50 9.53 0.15
N ASP A 290 -21.63 10.12 -1.03
CA ASP A 290 -21.72 11.58 -1.20
C ASP A 290 -20.51 12.35 -0.66
N VAL A 291 -19.34 11.73 -0.68
CA VAL A 291 -18.07 12.31 -0.21
C VAL A 291 -17.11 12.59 -1.36
N ASN A 292 -16.09 13.41 -1.11
CA ASN A 292 -15.03 13.64 -2.08
C ASN A 292 -14.05 12.47 -2.13
N VAL A 293 -13.57 12.20 -3.35
CA VAL A 293 -12.43 11.33 -3.60
C VAL A 293 -11.18 12.19 -3.70
N LYS A 294 -10.12 11.80 -2.99
CA LYS A 294 -8.85 12.51 -2.93
C LYS A 294 -7.68 11.54 -3.04
#